data_AF-A0AAW8AKP9-F1
#
_entry.id   AF-A0AAW8AKP9-F1
#
_cell.length_a   1.000
_cell.length_b   1.000
_cell.length_c   1.000
_cell.angle_alpha   90.00
_cell.angle_beta   90.00
_cell.angle_gamma   90.00
#
_symmetry.space_group_name_H-M   'P 1'
#
loop_
_entity.id
_entity.type
_entity.pdbx_description
1 polymer ?
#
loop_
_entity_poly.entity_id
_entity_poly.type
_entity_poly.pdbx_seq_one_letter_code
_entity_poly.pdbx_strand_id
1 'polypeptide(L)' 'MHAGFGRLRSVCPMNIEAFFLDVGQRLWAEDEALCADVARLDAAWRDELAAHGGPFLFGAFGAVDAYFAPVAVRLSRFGL' A
#
# COMPACT_ATOMS: atom_id res chain seq x y z
N MET A 1 12.39 14.06 -1.68
CA MET A 1 11.56 12.89 -1.36
C MET A 1 11.31 12.10 -2.66
N HIS A 2 12.38 11.52 -3.22
CA HIS A 2 12.40 10.86 -4.55
C HIS A 2 12.30 9.33 -4.45
N ALA A 3 12.18 8.80 -3.23
CA ALA A 3 11.91 7.40 -2.93
C ALA A 3 10.53 7.31 -2.28
N GLY A 4 9.60 6.58 -2.90
CA GLY A 4 8.24 6.39 -2.40
C GLY A 4 7.29 5.83 -3.45
N PHE A 5 6.02 5.68 -3.07
CA PHE A 5 4.93 5.17 -3.92
C PHE A 5 4.15 6.35 -4.47
N GLY A 6 4.83 7.10 -5.35
CA GLY A 6 4.37 8.40 -5.83
C GLY A 6 3.06 8.31 -6.60
N ARG A 7 2.92 7.29 -7.46
CA ARG A 7 1.71 7.11 -8.25
C ARG A 7 0.56 6.71 -7.35
N LEU A 8 0.75 5.73 -6.46
CA LEU A 8 -0.25 5.33 -5.47
C LEU A 8 -0.81 6.53 -4.70
N ARG A 9 0.03 7.41 -4.15
CA ARG A 9 -0.45 8.58 -3.41
C ARG A 9 -1.18 9.60 -4.28
N SER A 10 -0.82 9.68 -5.56
CA SER A 10 -1.39 10.65 -6.50
C SER A 10 -2.79 10.24 -6.96
N VAL A 11 -3.01 8.95 -7.22
CA VAL A 11 -4.29 8.44 -7.76
C VAL A 11 -5.21 7.89 -6.67
N CYS A 12 -4.65 7.49 -5.53
CA CYS A 12 -5.38 7.09 -4.33
C CYS A 12 -5.13 8.11 -3.21
N PRO A 13 -5.88 9.23 -3.15
CA PRO A 13 -5.78 10.18 -2.04
C PRO A 13 -6.15 9.52 -0.71
N MET A 14 -5.71 10.12 0.40
CA MET A 14 -6.07 9.61 1.72
C MET A 14 -7.56 9.82 1.98
N ASN A 15 -8.28 8.73 2.28
CA ASN A 15 -9.65 8.78 2.76
C ASN A 15 -9.81 7.71 3.85
N ILE A 16 -10.35 8.09 5.01
CA ILE A 16 -10.54 7.17 6.14
C ILE A 16 -12.01 6.78 6.34
N GLU A 17 -12.93 7.34 5.55
CA GLU A 17 -14.38 7.22 5.72
C GLU A 17 -15.00 6.32 4.65
N ALA A 18 -14.67 6.53 3.37
CA ALA A 18 -15.33 5.91 2.23
C ALA A 18 -14.46 4.87 1.51
N PHE A 19 -15.11 3.84 0.97
CA PHE A 19 -14.49 2.86 0.08
C PHE A 19 -14.76 3.24 -1.39
N PHE A 20 -13.73 3.09 -2.22
CA PHE A 20 -13.71 3.44 -3.64
C PHE A 20 -13.32 2.24 -4.51
N LEU A 21 -13.92 1.08 -4.22
CA LEU A 21 -13.53 -0.19 -4.85
C LEU A 21 -13.65 -0.14 -6.39
N ASP A 22 -14.73 0.44 -6.92
CA ASP A 22 -14.92 0.60 -8.36
C ASP A 22 -13.87 1.51 -9.00
N VAL A 23 -13.40 2.52 -8.25
CA VAL A 23 -12.33 3.42 -8.71
C VAL A 23 -11.01 2.68 -8.73
N GLY A 24 -10.68 1.92 -7.67
CA GLY A 24 -9.45 1.14 -7.63
C GLY A 24 -9.40 0.05 -8.68
N GLN A 25 -10.53 -0.63 -8.97
CA GLN A 25 -10.59 -1.60 -10.07
C GLN A 25 -10.27 -0.97 -11.43
N ARG A 26 -10.82 0.22 -11.71
CA ARG A 26 -10.51 0.97 -12.94
C ARG A 26 -9.06 1.40 -12.99
N LEU A 27 -8.54 1.97 -11.89
CA LEU A 27 -7.14 2.36 -11.79
C LEU A 27 -6.21 1.16 -11.98
N TRP A 28 -6.54 0.00 -11.41
CA TRP A 28 -5.75 -1.22 -11.57
C TRP A 28 -5.69 -1.71 -13.03
N ALA A 29 -6.79 -1.56 -13.77
CA ALA A 29 -6.85 -1.94 -15.18
C ALA A 29 -6.13 -0.94 -16.11
N GLU A 30 -6.07 0.34 -15.73
CA GLU A 30 -5.66 1.44 -16.62
C GLU A 30 -4.30 2.07 -16.26
N ASP A 31 -3.78 1.86 -15.04
CA ASP A 31 -2.62 2.57 -14.49
C ASP A 31 -1.46 1.63 -14.14
N GLU A 32 -0.62 1.32 -15.13
CA GLU A 32 0.54 0.44 -14.95
C GLU A 32 1.53 0.95 -13.88
N ALA A 33 1.66 2.28 -13.73
CA ALA A 33 2.56 2.87 -12.75
C ALA A 33 2.04 2.68 -11.31
N LEU A 34 0.72 2.69 -11.11
CA LEU A 34 0.11 2.30 -9.84
C LEU A 34 0.40 0.83 -9.53
N CYS A 35 0.17 -0.06 -10.51
CA CYS A 35 0.43 -1.49 -10.36
C CYS A 35 1.89 -1.77 -10.01
N ALA A 36 2.83 -1.05 -10.64
CA ALA A 36 4.26 -1.16 -10.33
C ALA A 36 4.59 -0.70 -8.89
N ASP A 37 3.96 0.38 -8.42
CA ASP A 37 4.11 0.85 -7.03
C ASP A 37 3.59 -0.21 -6.02
N VAL A 38 2.40 -0.78 -6.28
CA VAL A 38 1.79 -1.81 -5.42
C VAL A 38 2.60 -3.10 -5.43
N ALA A 39 3.10 -3.55 -6.58
CA ALA A 39 3.94 -4.73 -6.68
C ALA A 39 5.26 -4.59 -5.89
N ARG A 40 5.86 -3.40 -5.90
CA ARG A 40 7.05 -3.10 -5.07
C ARG A 40 6.74 -3.12 -3.57
N LEU A 41 5.57 -2.64 -3.16
CA LEU A 41 5.11 -2.71 -1.76
C LEU A 41 4.94 -4.16 -1.33
N ASP A 42 4.21 -4.93 -2.11
CA ASP A 42 3.92 -6.34 -1.83
C ASP A 42 5.22 -7.16 -1.70
N ALA A 43 6.15 -7.00 -2.65
CA ALA A 43 7.45 -7.68 -2.58
C ALA A 43 8.20 -7.34 -1.27
N ALA A 44 8.33 -6.04 -0.95
CA ALA A 44 9.04 -5.62 0.25
C ALA A 44 8.39 -6.13 1.54
N TRP A 45 7.06 -6.05 1.66
CA TRP A 45 6.37 -6.51 2.86
C TRP A 45 6.37 -8.02 3.00
N ARG A 46 6.23 -8.77 1.90
CA ARG A 46 6.30 -10.22 1.92
C ARG A 46 7.66 -10.72 2.40
N ASP A 47 8.74 -10.09 1.96
CA ASP A 47 10.09 -10.46 2.38
C ASP A 47 10.28 -10.26 3.90
N GLU A 48 9.87 -9.11 4.44
CA GLU A 48 9.99 -8.83 5.88
C GLU A 48 9.06 -9.72 6.73
N LEU A 49 7.81 -9.92 6.30
CA LEU A 49 6.88 -10.81 6.98
C LEU A 49 7.38 -12.27 6.98
N ALA A 50 8.01 -12.72 5.89
CA ALA A 50 8.62 -14.04 5.82
C ALA A 50 9.84 -14.16 6.74
N ALA A 51 10.65 -13.10 6.85
CA ALA A 51 11.83 -13.07 7.71
C ALA A 51 11.49 -12.98 9.22
N HIS A 52 10.41 -12.27 9.58
CA HIS A 52 10.09 -11.92 10.96
C HIS A 52 8.85 -12.63 11.52
N GLY A 53 8.06 -13.32 10.69
CA GLY A 53 6.95 -14.17 11.12
C GLY A 53 5.65 -13.46 11.48
N GLY A 54 5.57 -12.13 11.31
CA GLY A 54 4.39 -11.33 11.66
C GLY A 54 4.16 -11.21 13.18
N PRO A 55 3.04 -10.62 13.64
CA PRO A 55 1.90 -10.10 12.86
C PRO A 55 2.16 -8.76 12.16
N PHE A 56 3.20 -8.03 12.56
CA PHE A 56 3.64 -6.78 11.93
C PHE A 56 4.94 -7.02 11.14
N LEU A 57 5.39 -6.03 10.34
CA LEU A 57 6.50 -6.22 9.39
C LEU A 57 7.76 -6.78 10.05
N PHE A 58 8.04 -6.39 11.29
CA PHE A 58 9.19 -6.83 12.08
C PHE A 58 8.77 -7.54 13.39
N GLY A 59 7.64 -8.23 13.37
CA GLY A 59 7.10 -8.96 14.51
C GLY A 59 6.22 -8.09 15.40
N ALA A 60 6.81 -7.38 16.35
CA ALA A 60 6.07 -6.44 17.19
C ALA A 60 5.79 -5.13 16.44
N PHE A 61 4.68 -4.46 16.78
CA PHE A 61 4.33 -3.17 16.19
C PHE A 61 5.44 -2.14 16.43
N GLY A 62 5.84 -1.43 15.38
CA GLY A 62 6.90 -0.43 15.45
C GLY A 62 6.70 0.76 14.51
N ALA A 63 7.73 1.61 14.46
CA ALA A 63 7.72 2.83 13.65
C ALA A 63 7.51 2.54 12.16
N VAL A 64 7.99 1.39 11.66
CA VAL A 64 7.82 1.01 10.26
C VAL A 64 6.35 0.74 9.93
N ASP A 65 5.61 0.07 10.82
CA ASP A 65 4.18 -0.17 10.63
C ASP A 65 3.40 1.15 10.67
N ALA A 66 3.73 2.05 11.60
CA ALA A 66 3.12 3.38 11.65
C ALA A 66 3.41 4.21 10.39
N TYR A 67 4.62 4.10 9.83
CA TYR A 67 5.00 4.75 8.58
C TYR A 67 4.19 4.21 7.38
N PHE A 68 3.91 2.91 7.35
CA PHE A 68 3.16 2.26 6.28
C PHE A 68 1.64 2.22 6.50
N ALA A 69 1.13 2.57 7.68
CA ALA A 69 -0.32 2.59 7.95
C ALA A 69 -1.11 3.44 6.93
N PRO A 70 -0.66 4.64 6.51
CA PRO A 70 -1.32 5.41 5.44
C PRO A 70 -1.35 4.72 4.08
N VAL A 71 -0.43 3.80 3.82
CA VAL A 71 -0.38 3.00 2.58
C VAL A 71 -1.39 1.86 2.67
N ALA A 72 -1.38 1.11 3.78
CA ALA A 72 -2.36 0.04 4.01
C ALA A 72 -3.81 0.56 3.98
N VAL A 73 -4.06 1.76 4.51
CA VAL A 73 -5.37 2.41 4.41
C VAL A 73 -5.74 2.70 2.95
N ARG A 74 -4.83 3.21 2.11
CA ARG A 74 -5.13 3.42 0.69
C ARG A 74 -5.47 2.12 -0.04
N LEU A 75 -4.66 1.07 0.16
CA LEU A 75 -4.89 -0.23 -0.46
C LEU A 75 -6.28 -0.77 -0.09
N SER A 76 -6.62 -0.75 1.21
CA SER A 76 -7.93 -1.23 1.68
C SER A 76 -9.12 -0.39 1.19
N ARG A 77 -8.96 0.94 1.07
CA ARG A 77 -10.04 1.84 0.65
C ARG A 77 -10.28 1.80 -0.85
N PHE A 78 -9.25 1.54 -1.65
CA PHE A 78 -9.38 1.42 -3.10
C PHE A 78 -9.55 -0.03 -3.57
N GLY A 79 -9.34 -1.04 -2.72
CA GLY A 79 -9.48 -2.44 -3.10
C GLY A 79 -8.36 -2.90 -4.02
N LEU A 80 -7.14 -2.46 -3.74
CA LEU A 80 -5.90 -2.82 -4.44
C LEU A 80 -5.18 -3.97 -3.76
#